data_AF-A0A0U3PMY2-F1
#
_entry.id   AF-A0A0U3PMY2-F1
#
_cell.length_a   1.000
_cell.length_b   1.000
_cell.length_c   1.000
_cell.angle_alpha   90.00
_cell.angle_beta   90.00
_cell.angle_gamma   90.00
#
_symmetry.space_group_name_H-M   'P 1'
#
loop_
_entity.id
_entity.type
_entity.pdbx_description
1 polymer ?
#
loop_
_entity_poly.entity_id
_entity_poly.type
_entity_poly.pdbx_seq_one_letter_code
_entity_poly.pdbx_strand_id
1 'polypeptide(L)' 'MSYMTESDVTSLLNESKKELDRLTTKRTEDLGNSINYIENELEIQRTQGKITAYEYVLNADAN' A
#
# COMPACT_ATOMS: atom_id res chain seq x y z
N MET A 1 -15.96 -14.42 14.26
CA MET A 1 -15.14 -13.57 13.38
C MET A 1 -14.55 -12.48 14.24
N SER A 2 -13.21 -12.42 14.37
CA SER A 2 -12.57 -11.29 15.04
C SER A 2 -12.67 -10.09 14.12
N TYR A 3 -13.34 -9.03 14.55
CA TYR A 3 -13.32 -7.77 13.83
C TYR A 3 -11.93 -7.15 13.96
N MET A 4 -11.41 -6.61 12.87
CA MET A 4 -10.18 -5.82 12.93
C MET A 4 -10.45 -4.57 13.76
N THR A 5 -9.52 -4.23 14.64
CA THR A 5 -9.57 -3.00 15.43
C THR A 5 -9.01 -1.82 14.64
N GLU A 6 -9.31 -0.60 15.06
CA GLU A 6 -8.71 0.62 14.49
C GLU A 6 -7.17 0.58 14.54
N SER A 7 -6.62 -0.01 15.62
CA SER A 7 -5.17 -0.23 15.78
C SER A 7 -4.61 -1.19 14.72
N ASP A 8 -5.36 -2.24 14.35
CA ASP A 8 -4.96 -3.18 13.31
C ASP A 8 -4.97 -2.50 11.94
N VAL A 9 -6.02 -1.72 11.64
CA VAL A 9 -6.14 -0.95 10.38
C VAL A 9 -5.02 0.08 10.27
N THR A 10 -4.70 0.78 11.36
CA THR A 10 -3.61 1.76 11.41
C THR A 10 -2.25 1.10 11.16
N SER A 11 -2.02 -0.08 11.73
CA SER A 11 -0.78 -0.84 11.50
C SER A 11 -0.64 -1.24 10.04
N LEU A 12 -1.71 -1.79 9.44
CA LEU A 12 -1.74 -2.17 8.02
C LEU A 12 -1.56 -0.98 7.07
N LEU A 13 -2.11 0.18 7.43
CA LEU A 13 -1.92 1.43 6.70
C LEU A 13 -0.44 1.84 6.69
N ASN A 14 0.20 1.84 7.87
CA ASN A 14 1.61 2.20 8.00
C ASN A 14 2.53 1.23 7.26
N GLU A 15 2.24 -0.07 7.32
CA GLU A 15 2.97 -1.08 6.57
C GLU A 15 2.82 -0.88 5.05
N SER A 16 1.60 -0.62 4.58
CA SER A 16 1.34 -0.39 3.15
C SER A 16 2.02 0.88 2.65
N LYS A 17 2.10 1.95 3.47
CA LYS A 17 2.85 3.17 3.15
C LYS A 17 4.35 2.90 3.01
N LYS A 18 4.94 2.15 3.96
CA LYS A 18 6.36 1.73 3.87
C LYS A 18 6.63 0.87 2.64
N GLU A 19 5.71 0.00 2.28
CA GLU A 19 5.87 -0.84 1.10
C GLU A 19 5.78 -0.02 -0.19
N LEU A 20 4.88 0.97 -0.26
CA LEU A 20 4.83 1.90 -1.37
C LEU A 20 6.15 2.67 -1.54
N ASP A 21 6.77 3.11 -0.45
CA ASP A 21 8.08 3.79 -0.49
C ASP A 21 9.19 2.87 -1.03
N ARG A 22 9.16 1.58 -0.68
CA ARG A 22 10.11 0.59 -1.21
C ARG A 22 9.90 0.33 -2.69
N LEU A 23 8.66 0.11 -3.13
CA LEU A 23 8.33 -0.14 -4.53
C LEU A 23 8.64 1.08 -5.41
N THR A 24 8.42 2.29 -4.91
CA THR A 24 8.78 3.52 -5.64
C THR A 24 10.28 3.73 -5.72
N THR A 25 11.05 3.30 -4.71
CA THR A 25 12.51 3.25 -4.78
C THR A 25 12.97 2.23 -5.83
N LYS A 26 12.46 0.99 -5.75
CA LYS A 26 12.77 -0.09 -6.71
C LYS A 26 12.44 0.29 -8.16
N ARG A 27 11.36 1.06 -8.38
CA ARG A 27 11.01 1.62 -9.70
C ARG A 27 12.15 2.40 -10.34
N THR A 28 12.95 3.11 -9.53
CA THR A 28 14.08 3.91 -10.03
C THR A 28 15.30 3.06 -10.38
N GLU A 29 15.41 1.86 -9.78
CA GLU A 29 16.54 0.93 -9.98
C GLU A 29 16.31 -0.02 -11.17
N ASP A 30 15.06 -0.43 -11.42
CA ASP A 30 14.69 -1.46 -12.40
C ASP A 30 14.45 -0.95 -13.83
N LEU A 31 14.90 0.27 -14.18
CA LEU A 31 14.66 0.90 -15.50
C LEU A 31 15.20 0.08 -16.69
N GLY A 32 16.13 -0.85 -16.46
CA GLY A 32 16.71 -1.71 -17.49
C GLY A 32 15.95 -3.01 -17.79
N ASN A 33 15.01 -3.41 -16.93
CA ASN A 33 14.25 -4.66 -17.10
C ASN A 33 12.74 -4.37 -17.14
N SER A 34 12.19 -4.31 -18.35
CA SER A 34 10.81 -3.92 -18.60
C SER A 34 9.76 -4.81 -17.93
N ILE A 35 10.06 -6.11 -17.69
CA ILE A 35 9.12 -7.01 -16.99
C ILE A 35 9.09 -6.66 -15.50
N ASN A 36 10.25 -6.55 -14.86
CA ASN A 36 10.35 -6.15 -13.45
C ASN A 36 9.69 -4.79 -13.20
N TYR A 37 9.90 -3.85 -14.12
CA TYR A 37 9.26 -2.53 -14.05
C TYR A 37 7.74 -2.63 -14.09
N ILE A 38 7.17 -3.39 -15.03
CA ILE A 38 5.70 -3.56 -15.14
C ILE A 38 5.13 -4.24 -13.89
N GLU A 39 5.78 -5.30 -13.39
CA GLU A 39 5.35 -5.98 -12.16
C GLU A 39 5.38 -5.03 -10.95
N ASN A 40 6.43 -4.22 -10.83
CA ASN A 40 6.55 -3.21 -9.79
C ASN A 40 5.44 -2.13 -9.89
N GLU A 41 5.10 -1.67 -11.09
CA GLU A 41 3.98 -0.72 -11.28
C GLU A 41 2.63 -1.31 -10.87
N LEU A 42 2.38 -2.59 -11.16
CA LEU A 42 1.16 -3.28 -10.72
C LEU A 42 1.10 -3.41 -9.20
N GLU A 43 2.22 -3.69 -8.55
CA GLU A 43 2.31 -3.74 -7.09
C GLU A 43 2.11 -2.36 -6.44
N ILE A 44 2.64 -1.29 -7.05
CA ILE A 44 2.39 0.09 -6.63
C ILE A 44 0.88 0.38 -6.65
N GLN A 45 0.20 0.10 -7.77
CA GLN A 45 -1.23 0.38 -7.90
C GLN A 45 -2.07 -0.40 -6.87
N ARG A 46 -1.75 -1.68 -6.64
CA ARG A 46 -2.43 -2.50 -5.63
C ARG A 46 -2.21 -1.94 -4.21
N THR A 47 -0.99 -1.50 -3.91
CA THR A 47 -0.63 -0.97 -2.60
C THR A 47 -1.32 0.37 -2.34
N GLN A 48 -1.41 1.23 -3.35
CA GLN A 48 -2.19 2.48 -3.28
C GLN A 48 -3.67 2.19 -3.02
N GLY A 49 -4.27 1.20 -3.69
CA GLY A 49 -5.65 0.79 -3.44
C GLY A 49 -5.89 0.33 -2.00
N LYS A 50 -4.95 -0.43 -1.42
CA LYS A 50 -5.01 -0.83 0.00
C LYS A 50 -4.96 0.38 0.94
N ILE A 51 -4.04 1.32 0.70
CA ILE A 51 -3.91 2.56 1.47
C ILE A 51 -5.24 3.32 1.45
N THR A 52 -5.83 3.54 0.27
CA THR A 52 -7.12 4.24 0.15
C THR A 52 -8.23 3.52 0.90
N ALA A 53 -8.28 2.18 0.85
CA ALA A 53 -9.28 1.41 1.59
C ALA A 53 -9.11 1.56 3.11
N TYR A 54 -7.89 1.48 3.63
CA TYR A 54 -7.62 1.65 5.06
C TYR A 54 -7.91 3.08 5.53
N GLU A 55 -7.51 4.09 4.75
CA GLU A 55 -7.83 5.49 5.04
C GLU A 55 -9.34 5.74 5.02
N TYR A 56 -10.09 5.12 4.11
CA TYR A 56 -11.55 5.20 4.10
C TYR A 56 -12.17 4.63 5.38
N VAL A 57 -11.72 3.45 5.83
CA VAL A 57 -12.22 2.83 7.07
C VAL A 57 -11.94 3.72 8.28
N LEU A 58 -10.69 4.19 8.44
CA LEU A 58 -10.32 5.05 9.57
C LEU A 58 -11.08 6.39 9.57
N ASN A 59 -11.34 6.97 8.39
CA ASN A 59 -12.12 8.21 8.29
C ASN A 59 -13.62 7.99 8.46
N ALA A 60 -14.14 6.81 8.13
CA ALA A 60 -15.55 6.45 8.35
C ALA A 60 -15.84 6.26 9.84
N ASP A 61 -14.90 5.72 10.62
CA ASP A 61 -15.01 5.56 12.07
C ASP A 61 -14.87 6.89 12.85
N ALA A 62 -14.34 7.95 12.21
CA ALA A 62 -14.12 9.26 12.83
C ALA A 62 -15.34 10.21 12.78
N ASN A 63 -16.45 9.81 12.14
CA ASN A 63 -17.71 10.58 12.03
C ASN A 63 -18.85 9.91 12.81
#